data_AF-A0A0W0ZM48-F1
#
_entry.id   AF-A0A0W0ZM48-F1
#
_cell.length_a   1.000
_cell.length_b   1.000
_cell.length_c   1.000
_cell.angle_alpha   90.00
_cell.angle_beta   90.00
_cell.angle_gamma   90.00
#
_symmetry.space_group_name_H-M   'P 1'
#
loop_
_entity.id
_entity.type
_entity.pdbx_description
1 polymer ?
#
loop_
_entity_poly.entity_id
_entity_poly.type
_entity_poly.pdbx_seq_one_letter_code
_entity_poly.pdbx_strand_id
1 'polypeptide(L)'
;MQNVTLKFNVLGYHLNENDISQLLDLDNQSYCNERKWICAFFELDSSELYRALLERYVEACDIMTNISAGTTQENIHTKLISTLSSAKKTFSFGEYLACIELCALHGEMLANYLCITSSDELINNIGNMESKDQIKIRSRGDTKLINIANNLDQSLRIRWLQHAKIISDTERKNLIDVHRLRTNYFHRWSTKIHNQKKDALKALEQISNVSANFLELLGSGSNVNEHNFKRVKQYMEIVKYPNQTITIPLSQNKIYKLLISFLTHVKKYFTNVDKH
;
A
#
# COMPACT_ATOMS: atom_id res chain seq x y z
N MET A 1 17.10 -13.38 12.51
CA MET A 1 16.58 -13.04 11.16
C MET A 1 15.06 -12.97 11.25
N GLN A 2 14.43 -11.93 10.71
CA GLN A 2 12.98 -11.91 10.50
C GLN A 2 12.70 -12.42 9.10
N ASN A 3 11.87 -13.46 8.99
CA ASN A 3 11.43 -14.01 7.72
C ASN A 3 10.15 -13.27 7.29
N VAL A 4 10.07 -12.82 6.04
CA VAL A 4 8.84 -12.26 5.47
C VAL A 4 8.24 -13.32 4.55
N THR A 5 7.06 -13.82 4.91
CA THR A 5 6.31 -14.74 4.05
C THR A 5 5.52 -13.94 3.01
N LEU A 6 5.48 -14.47 1.79
CA LEU A 6 4.81 -13.86 0.64
C LEU A 6 3.57 -14.67 0.24
N LYS A 7 2.56 -13.97 -0.26
CA LYS A 7 1.41 -14.56 -0.95
C LYS A 7 1.44 -14.10 -2.41
N PHE A 8 1.16 -15.00 -3.33
CA PHE A 8 1.12 -14.73 -4.76
C PHE A 8 -0.32 -14.48 -5.23
N ASN A 9 -0.48 -13.74 -6.34
CA ASN A 9 -1.76 -13.43 -6.97
C ASN A 9 -2.78 -12.88 -5.97
N VAL A 10 -2.34 -11.93 -5.14
CA VAL A 10 -3.13 -11.47 -4.00
C VAL A 10 -4.39 -10.69 -4.39
N LEU A 11 -4.45 -10.21 -5.63
CA LEU A 11 -5.60 -9.56 -6.24
C LEU A 11 -6.35 -10.48 -7.22
N GLY A 12 -6.11 -11.79 -7.14
CA GLY A 12 -6.74 -12.80 -7.97
C GLY A 12 -5.93 -13.17 -9.22
N TYR A 13 -6.31 -14.28 -9.85
CA TYR A 13 -5.72 -14.78 -11.09
C TYR A 13 -6.19 -13.96 -12.30
N HIS A 14 -5.29 -13.64 -13.22
CA HIS A 14 -5.67 -12.92 -14.44
C HIS A 14 -6.41 -13.86 -15.41
N LEU A 15 -7.71 -13.63 -15.61
CA LEU A 15 -8.55 -14.38 -16.54
C LEU A 15 -8.72 -13.59 -17.83
N ASN A 16 -8.64 -14.24 -19.00
CA ASN A 16 -9.00 -13.59 -20.26
C ASN A 16 -10.48 -13.82 -20.58
N GLU A 17 -11.09 -12.90 -21.31
CA GLU A 17 -12.50 -12.99 -21.73
C GLU A 17 -12.81 -14.29 -22.49
N ASN A 18 -11.91 -14.71 -23.38
CA ASN A 18 -12.05 -15.91 -24.20
C ASN A 18 -12.12 -17.21 -23.36
N ASP A 19 -11.59 -17.20 -22.15
CA ASP A 19 -11.52 -18.36 -21.27
C ASP A 19 -12.82 -18.57 -20.46
N ILE A 20 -13.73 -17.59 -20.42
CA ILE A 20 -14.93 -17.62 -19.55
C ILE A 20 -15.80 -18.85 -19.83
N SER A 21 -16.08 -19.14 -21.10
CA SER A 21 -16.95 -20.26 -21.48
C SER A 21 -16.36 -21.61 -21.06
N GLN A 22 -15.05 -21.77 -21.20
CA GLN A 22 -14.34 -23.00 -20.83
C GLN A 22 -14.23 -23.15 -19.32
N LEU A 23 -14.07 -22.04 -18.60
CA LEU A 23 -14.01 -22.03 -17.15
C LEU A 23 -15.36 -22.41 -16.50
N LEU A 24 -16.48 -22.00 -17.11
CA LEU A 24 -17.84 -22.34 -16.67
C LEU A 24 -18.26 -23.78 -16.99
N ASP A 25 -17.61 -24.43 -17.96
CA ASP A 25 -17.88 -25.84 -18.29
C ASP A 25 -17.29 -26.76 -17.22
N LEU A 26 -18.13 -27.23 -16.29
CA LEU A 26 -17.67 -27.98 -15.12
C LEU A 26 -16.89 -29.25 -15.46
N ASP A 27 -17.17 -29.85 -16.62
CA ASP A 27 -16.55 -31.09 -17.09
C ASP A 27 -15.16 -30.86 -17.72
N ASN A 28 -14.83 -29.61 -18.07
CA ASN A 28 -13.55 -29.25 -18.64
C ASN A 28 -12.42 -29.29 -17.59
N GLN A 29 -11.68 -30.41 -17.57
CA GLN A 29 -10.58 -30.64 -16.65
C GLN A 29 -9.36 -29.74 -16.91
N SER A 30 -9.19 -29.21 -18.12
CA SER A 30 -8.06 -28.35 -18.47
C SER A 30 -8.06 -27.02 -17.71
N TYR A 31 -9.24 -26.55 -17.27
CA TYR A 31 -9.42 -25.29 -16.53
C TYR A 31 -9.66 -25.49 -15.02
N CYS A 32 -9.40 -26.69 -14.50
CA CYS A 32 -9.67 -27.04 -13.10
C CYS A 32 -8.89 -26.16 -12.10
N ASN A 33 -7.65 -25.79 -12.42
CA ASN A 33 -6.80 -24.99 -11.53
C ASN A 33 -7.21 -23.52 -11.52
N GLU A 34 -7.44 -22.94 -12.69
CA GLU A 34 -7.91 -21.59 -12.89
C GLU A 34 -9.26 -21.40 -12.19
N ARG A 35 -10.17 -22.37 -12.36
CA ARG A 35 -11.46 -22.39 -11.66
C ARG A 35 -11.26 -22.40 -10.15
N LYS A 36 -10.40 -23.27 -9.61
CA LYS A 36 -10.09 -23.31 -8.17
C LYS A 36 -9.54 -21.98 -7.67
N TRP A 37 -8.66 -21.32 -8.42
CA TRP A 37 -8.11 -20.02 -8.03
C TRP A 37 -9.16 -18.92 -8.02
N ILE A 38 -10.04 -18.87 -9.01
CA ILE A 38 -11.14 -17.91 -9.06
C ILE A 38 -12.16 -18.18 -7.95
N CYS A 39 -12.55 -19.44 -7.76
CA CYS A 39 -13.39 -19.87 -6.63
C CYS A 39 -12.80 -19.45 -5.29
N ALA A 40 -11.51 -19.72 -5.06
CA ALA A 40 -10.83 -19.33 -3.83
C ALA A 40 -10.75 -17.80 -3.68
N PHE A 41 -10.59 -17.06 -4.78
CA PHE A 41 -10.64 -15.60 -4.76
C PHE A 41 -12.01 -15.08 -4.35
N PHE A 42 -13.10 -15.64 -4.90
CA PHE A 42 -14.46 -15.20 -4.57
C PHE A 42 -15.05 -15.83 -3.31
N GLU A 43 -14.42 -16.88 -2.77
CA GLU A 43 -14.96 -17.74 -1.71
C GLU A 43 -16.28 -18.40 -2.14
N LEU A 44 -16.29 -18.92 -3.37
CA LEU A 44 -17.45 -19.57 -4.01
C LEU A 44 -17.11 -21.00 -4.43
N ASP A 45 -18.12 -21.85 -4.48
CA ASP A 45 -18.05 -23.14 -5.14
C ASP A 45 -18.03 -22.98 -6.67
N SER A 46 -17.48 -23.97 -7.36
CA SER A 46 -17.38 -23.96 -8.83
C SER A 46 -18.73 -23.82 -9.54
N SER A 47 -19.79 -24.39 -8.97
CA SER A 47 -21.16 -24.31 -9.50
C SER A 47 -21.82 -22.94 -9.32
N GLU A 48 -21.26 -22.08 -8.46
CA GLU A 48 -21.80 -20.74 -8.19
C GLU A 48 -21.20 -19.67 -9.11
N LEU A 49 -20.17 -20.01 -9.90
CA LEU A 49 -19.62 -19.11 -10.89
C LEU A 49 -20.63 -18.89 -12.03
N TYR A 50 -20.81 -17.63 -12.41
CA TYR A 50 -21.69 -17.24 -13.51
C TYR A 50 -21.04 -16.21 -14.42
N ARG A 51 -21.46 -16.22 -15.69
CA ARG A 51 -20.85 -15.43 -16.76
C ARG A 51 -20.70 -13.94 -16.43
N ALA A 52 -21.76 -13.29 -15.97
CA ALA A 52 -21.73 -11.85 -15.69
C ALA A 52 -20.75 -11.44 -14.57
N LEU A 53 -20.48 -12.32 -13.60
CA LEU A 53 -19.45 -12.09 -12.58
C LEU A 53 -18.06 -12.20 -13.18
N LEU A 54 -17.82 -13.22 -14.02
CA LEU A 54 -16.53 -13.42 -14.67
C LEU A 54 -16.23 -12.31 -15.68
N GLU A 55 -17.21 -11.85 -16.44
CA GLU A 55 -17.06 -10.72 -17.36
C GLU A 55 -16.60 -9.44 -16.62
N ARG A 56 -17.27 -9.09 -15.51
CA ARG A 56 -16.85 -7.94 -14.68
C ARG A 56 -15.51 -8.18 -13.99
N TYR A 57 -15.20 -9.42 -13.62
CA TYR A 57 -13.90 -9.78 -13.07
C TYR A 57 -12.78 -9.57 -14.08
N VAL A 58 -12.98 -9.96 -15.35
CA VAL A 58 -12.05 -9.70 -16.46
C VAL A 58 -11.87 -8.20 -16.67
N GLU A 59 -12.97 -7.43 -16.74
CA GLU A 59 -12.88 -5.97 -16.86
C GLU A 59 -12.00 -5.35 -15.76
N ALA A 60 -12.13 -5.83 -14.52
CA ALA A 60 -11.30 -5.36 -13.41
C ALA A 60 -9.84 -5.89 -13.49
N CYS A 61 -9.59 -7.07 -14.04
CA CYS A 61 -8.23 -7.56 -14.28
C CYS A 61 -7.50 -6.68 -15.30
N ASP A 62 -8.18 -6.32 -16.38
CA ASP A 62 -7.58 -5.60 -17.51
C ASP A 62 -7.16 -4.18 -17.15
N ILE A 63 -7.89 -3.52 -16.25
CA ILE A 63 -7.56 -2.14 -15.83
C ILE A 63 -6.70 -2.05 -14.58
N MET A 64 -6.60 -3.12 -13.77
CA MET A 64 -5.84 -3.07 -12.53
C MET A 64 -4.38 -3.39 -12.79
N THR A 65 -3.48 -2.57 -12.25
CA THR A 65 -2.08 -3.02 -12.14
C THR A 65 -2.01 -4.12 -11.10
N ASN A 66 -1.53 -5.29 -11.53
CA ASN A 66 -1.44 -6.47 -10.68
C ASN A 66 -0.39 -6.29 -9.57
N ILE A 67 -0.64 -6.93 -8.42
CA ILE A 67 0.35 -7.14 -7.36
C ILE A 67 0.62 -8.63 -7.33
N SER A 68 1.72 -9.02 -7.97
CA SER A 68 2.13 -10.41 -8.15
C SER A 68 2.50 -11.07 -6.83
N ALA A 69 3.19 -10.35 -5.93
CA ALA A 69 3.48 -10.82 -4.59
C ALA A 69 3.28 -9.73 -3.54
N GLY A 70 2.55 -10.09 -2.48
CA GLY A 70 2.35 -9.24 -1.31
C GLY A 70 2.79 -9.95 -0.04
N THR A 71 3.06 -9.18 1.01
CA THR A 71 3.40 -9.75 2.31
C THR A 71 2.18 -10.42 2.98
N THR A 72 2.41 -11.49 3.73
CA THR A 72 1.39 -12.11 4.60
C THR A 72 1.33 -11.48 5.99
N GLN A 73 2.09 -10.43 6.26
CA GLN A 73 2.03 -9.72 7.54
C GLN A 73 0.62 -9.21 7.77
N GLU A 74 -0.05 -9.69 8.81
CA GLU A 74 -1.49 -9.55 9.04
C GLU A 74 -1.99 -8.11 8.86
N ASN A 75 -1.29 -7.13 9.44
CA ASN A 75 -1.69 -5.73 9.32
C ASN A 75 -1.63 -5.19 7.88
N ILE A 76 -0.61 -5.54 7.10
CA ILE A 76 -0.47 -5.07 5.71
C ILE A 76 -1.37 -5.91 4.80
N HIS A 77 -1.42 -7.22 5.02
CA HIS A 77 -2.24 -8.13 4.24
C HIS A 77 -3.72 -7.81 4.42
N THR A 78 -4.23 -7.82 5.64
CA THR A 78 -5.65 -7.62 5.94
C THR A 78 -6.10 -6.18 5.66
N LYS A 79 -5.28 -5.17 5.97
CA LYS A 79 -5.70 -3.76 5.83
C LYS A 79 -5.40 -3.14 4.48
N LEU A 80 -4.46 -3.66 3.68
CA LEU A 80 -4.19 -3.09 2.36
C LEU A 80 -4.55 -4.09 1.28
N ILE A 81 -3.89 -5.25 1.26
CA ILE A 81 -4.05 -6.21 0.17
C ILE A 81 -5.49 -6.74 0.10
N SER A 82 -6.06 -7.19 1.24
CA SER A 82 -7.42 -7.71 1.29
C SER A 82 -8.45 -6.63 1.02
N THR A 83 -8.24 -5.37 1.42
CA THR A 83 -9.17 -4.28 1.10
C THR A 83 -9.24 -4.03 -0.41
N LEU A 84 -8.09 -3.99 -1.09
CA LEU A 84 -8.05 -3.83 -2.55
C LEU A 84 -8.63 -5.06 -3.27
N SER A 85 -8.34 -6.26 -2.78
CA SER A 85 -8.94 -7.51 -3.26
C SER A 85 -10.47 -7.49 -3.12
N SER A 86 -10.99 -7.10 -1.96
CA SER A 86 -12.43 -6.92 -1.73
C SER A 86 -13.02 -5.88 -2.67
N ALA A 87 -12.36 -4.75 -2.92
CA ALA A 87 -12.85 -3.76 -3.88
C ALA A 87 -13.06 -4.37 -5.27
N LYS A 88 -12.12 -5.23 -5.73
CA LYS A 88 -12.24 -5.97 -6.98
C LYS A 88 -13.38 -7.00 -6.94
N LYS A 89 -13.52 -7.77 -5.84
CA LYS A 89 -14.64 -8.71 -5.66
C LYS A 89 -15.98 -7.97 -5.77
N THR A 90 -16.13 -6.89 -5.02
CA THR A 90 -17.33 -6.08 -4.96
C THR A 90 -17.69 -5.46 -6.32
N PHE A 91 -16.70 -4.99 -7.09
CA PHE A 91 -16.91 -4.60 -8.49
C PHE A 91 -17.45 -5.78 -9.34
N SER A 92 -16.84 -6.95 -9.20
CA SER A 92 -17.21 -8.15 -9.95
C SER A 92 -18.62 -8.65 -9.59
N PHE A 93 -19.09 -8.41 -8.37
CA PHE A 93 -20.48 -8.64 -7.96
C PHE A 93 -21.46 -7.57 -8.46
N GLY A 94 -20.99 -6.47 -9.05
CA GLY A 94 -21.84 -5.36 -9.53
C GLY A 94 -22.14 -4.29 -8.49
N GLU A 95 -21.51 -4.37 -7.31
CA GLU A 95 -21.71 -3.46 -6.18
C GLU A 95 -20.80 -2.22 -6.28
N TYR A 96 -21.01 -1.41 -7.32
CA TYR A 96 -20.06 -0.36 -7.71
C TYR A 96 -19.82 0.73 -6.65
N LEU A 97 -20.84 1.10 -5.86
CA LEU A 97 -20.68 2.07 -4.78
C LEU A 97 -19.77 1.54 -3.66
N ALA A 98 -19.96 0.28 -3.28
CA ALA A 98 -19.13 -0.36 -2.27
C ALA A 98 -17.68 -0.54 -2.79
N CYS A 99 -17.50 -0.81 -4.08
CA CYS A 99 -16.18 -0.80 -4.71
C CYS A 99 -15.49 0.58 -4.58
N ILE A 100 -16.20 1.68 -4.90
CA ILE A 100 -15.67 3.04 -4.78
C ILE A 100 -15.28 3.36 -3.33
N GLU A 101 -16.13 3.01 -2.37
CA GLU A 101 -15.84 3.22 -0.94
C GLU A 101 -14.59 2.45 -0.50
N LEU A 102 -14.48 1.17 -0.88
CA LEU A 102 -13.32 0.35 -0.55
C LEU A 102 -12.03 0.87 -1.21
N CYS A 103 -12.09 1.36 -2.45
CA CYS A 103 -10.94 1.99 -3.11
C CYS A 103 -10.47 3.25 -2.36
N ALA A 104 -11.41 4.09 -1.92
CA ALA A 104 -11.08 5.30 -1.18
C ALA A 104 -10.53 5.00 0.22
N LEU A 105 -11.15 4.04 0.93
CA LEU A 105 -10.67 3.54 2.21
C LEU A 105 -9.25 2.96 2.08
N HIS A 106 -8.99 2.18 1.04
CA HIS A 106 -7.66 1.67 0.74
C HIS A 106 -6.65 2.80 0.50
N GLY A 107 -7.03 3.85 -0.23
CA GLY A 107 -6.20 5.04 -0.41
C GLY A 107 -5.88 5.77 0.90
N GLU A 108 -6.84 5.83 1.83
CA GLU A 108 -6.59 6.38 3.18
C GLU A 108 -5.61 5.53 3.98
N MET A 109 -5.77 4.20 3.95
CA MET A 109 -4.89 3.27 4.66
C MET A 109 -3.49 3.25 4.06
N LEU A 110 -3.39 3.30 2.72
CA LEU A 110 -2.10 3.34 2.02
C LEU A 110 -1.35 4.62 2.32
N ALA A 111 -2.01 5.79 2.27
CA ALA A 111 -1.38 7.05 2.64
C ALA A 111 -0.89 7.02 4.10
N ASN A 112 -1.65 6.41 5.01
CA ASN A 112 -1.21 6.23 6.39
C ASN A 112 0.04 5.34 6.50
N TYR A 113 0.02 4.18 5.84
CA TYR A 113 1.14 3.26 5.79
C TYR A 113 2.41 3.92 5.27
N LEU A 114 2.30 4.72 4.20
CA LEU A 114 3.44 5.46 3.65
C LEU A 114 3.95 6.53 4.60
N CYS A 115 3.06 7.23 5.30
CA CYS A 115 3.48 8.16 6.32
C CYS A 115 4.30 7.46 7.41
N ILE A 116 3.81 6.33 7.91
CA ILE A 116 4.47 5.58 8.98
C ILE A 116 5.84 5.05 8.54
N THR A 117 5.94 4.52 7.32
CA THR A 117 7.16 3.89 6.82
C THR A 117 8.21 4.85 6.29
N SER A 118 7.82 6.10 5.99
CA SER A 118 8.72 7.14 5.46
C SER A 118 8.87 8.30 6.45
N SER A 119 8.87 7.98 7.75
CA SER A 119 8.81 8.94 8.86
C SER A 119 9.92 9.98 8.80
N ASP A 120 11.14 9.53 8.51
CA ASP A 120 12.33 10.35 8.59
C ASP A 120 12.38 11.33 7.43
N GLU A 121 12.08 10.87 6.22
CA GLU A 121 11.94 11.72 5.03
C GLU A 121 10.85 12.77 5.24
N LEU A 122 9.73 12.40 5.85
CA LEU A 122 8.62 13.31 6.13
C LEU A 122 8.98 14.41 7.13
N ILE A 123 9.64 14.05 8.23
CA ILE A 123 10.07 15.03 9.26
C ILE A 123 11.11 15.98 8.66
N ASN A 124 12.08 15.46 7.92
CA ASN A 124 13.14 16.27 7.32
C ASN A 124 12.62 17.27 6.27
N ASN A 125 11.48 16.98 5.65
CA ASN A 125 10.89 17.82 4.60
C ASN A 125 9.68 18.66 5.06
N ILE A 126 9.30 18.61 6.34
CA ILE A 126 8.14 19.37 6.84
C ILE A 126 8.28 20.88 6.62
N GLY A 127 9.52 21.41 6.69
CA GLY A 127 9.80 22.84 6.49
C GLY A 127 9.44 23.35 5.08
N ASN A 128 9.29 22.44 4.11
CA ASN A 128 8.94 22.77 2.72
C ASN A 128 7.42 22.89 2.49
N MET A 129 6.60 22.58 3.50
CA MET A 129 5.14 22.71 3.41
C MET A 129 4.67 24.13 3.74
N GLU A 130 3.43 24.47 3.39
CA GLU A 130 2.82 25.74 3.82
C GLU A 130 2.75 25.84 5.35
N SER A 131 2.95 27.04 5.91
CA SER A 131 3.01 27.25 7.37
C SER A 131 1.77 26.74 8.10
N LYS A 132 0.57 26.87 7.52
CA LYS A 132 -0.68 26.35 8.10
C LYS A 132 -0.67 24.83 8.28
N ASP A 133 -0.07 24.11 7.33
CA ASP A 133 0.01 22.65 7.34
C ASP A 133 1.12 22.20 8.30
N GLN A 134 2.25 22.92 8.33
CA GLN A 134 3.30 22.70 9.33
C GLN A 134 2.76 22.83 10.76
N ILE A 135 1.96 23.87 11.04
CA ILE A 135 1.34 24.09 12.34
C ILE A 135 0.45 22.91 12.71
N LYS A 136 -0.43 22.43 11.81
CA LYS A 136 -1.32 21.29 12.08
C LYS A 136 -0.58 19.98 12.39
N ILE A 137 0.57 19.77 11.74
CA ILE A 137 1.41 18.58 11.97
C ILE A 137 2.17 18.72 13.30
N ARG A 138 2.82 19.88 13.53
CA ARG A 138 3.63 20.15 14.72
C ARG A 138 2.82 20.42 15.99
N SER A 139 1.57 20.91 15.87
CA SER A 139 0.67 21.15 17.00
C SER A 139 0.27 19.86 17.71
N ARG A 140 0.58 18.70 17.13
CA ARG A 140 0.37 17.40 17.77
C ARG A 140 1.49 17.00 18.73
N GLY A 141 2.48 17.86 19.00
CA GLY A 141 3.49 17.68 20.06
C GLY A 141 4.41 16.46 19.86
N ASP A 142 4.96 15.94 20.96
CA ASP A 142 5.81 14.71 21.02
C ASP A 142 5.02 13.40 20.80
N THR A 143 3.90 13.46 20.08
CA THR A 143 3.10 12.27 19.79
C THR A 143 3.76 11.50 18.64
N LYS A 144 3.83 10.17 18.75
CA LYS A 144 4.48 9.32 17.74
C LYS A 144 3.91 9.53 16.35
N LEU A 145 4.74 9.29 15.33
CA LEU A 145 4.37 9.54 13.94
C LEU A 145 3.13 8.73 13.48
N ILE A 146 2.93 7.51 13.99
CA ILE A 146 1.68 6.75 13.81
C ILE A 146 0.47 7.57 14.29
N ASN A 147 0.57 8.13 15.49
CA ASN A 147 -0.51 8.91 16.08
C ASN A 147 -0.66 10.26 15.40
N ILE A 148 0.38 10.83 14.80
CA ILE A 148 0.24 12.02 13.96
C ILE A 148 -0.50 11.62 12.69
N ALA A 149 0.01 10.64 11.93
CA ALA A 149 -0.53 10.23 10.64
C ALA A 149 -2.01 9.80 10.72
N ASN A 150 -2.39 8.94 11.70
CA ASN A 150 -3.77 8.49 11.91
C ASN A 150 -4.78 9.63 12.10
N ASN A 151 -4.28 10.75 12.60
CA ASN A 151 -5.07 11.86 13.09
C ASN A 151 -5.17 13.00 12.07
N LEU A 152 -4.32 13.00 11.04
CA LEU A 152 -4.38 13.95 9.94
C LEU A 152 -5.45 13.53 8.94
N ASP A 153 -6.17 14.51 8.40
CA ASP A 153 -7.06 14.27 7.26
C ASP A 153 -6.25 13.72 6.06
N GLN A 154 -6.92 12.93 5.22
CA GLN A 154 -6.27 12.26 4.10
C GLN A 154 -5.59 13.26 3.16
N SER A 155 -6.22 14.41 2.91
CA SER A 155 -5.69 15.41 1.99
C SER A 155 -4.37 16.00 2.48
N LEU A 156 -4.24 16.25 3.79
CA LEU A 156 -3.00 16.72 4.41
C LEU A 156 -1.91 15.65 4.37
N ARG A 157 -2.24 14.37 4.63
CA ARG A 157 -1.29 13.25 4.48
C ARG A 157 -0.73 13.16 3.06
N ILE A 158 -1.59 13.22 2.05
CA ILE A 158 -1.19 13.15 0.64
C ILE A 158 -0.26 14.32 0.28
N ARG A 159 -0.57 15.54 0.72
CA ARG A 159 0.31 16.70 0.49
C ARG A 159 1.67 16.52 1.16
N TRP A 160 1.70 16.03 2.39
CA TRP A 160 2.94 15.80 3.11
C TRP A 160 3.83 14.77 2.41
N LEU A 161 3.24 13.65 1.97
CA LEU A 161 3.92 12.62 1.18
C LEU A 161 4.48 13.16 -0.14
N GLN A 162 3.72 14.01 -0.84
CA GLN A 162 4.14 14.64 -2.10
C GLN A 162 5.31 15.61 -1.87
N HIS A 163 5.22 16.49 -0.86
CA HIS A 163 6.29 17.45 -0.56
C HIS A 163 7.59 16.77 -0.16
N ALA A 164 7.52 15.62 0.53
CA ALA A 164 8.67 14.79 0.85
C ALA A 164 9.14 13.89 -0.31
N LYS A 165 8.53 14.01 -1.50
CA LYS A 165 8.83 13.23 -2.71
C LYS A 165 8.71 11.72 -2.53
N ILE A 166 7.88 11.27 -1.59
CA ILE A 166 7.58 9.85 -1.38
C ILE A 166 6.59 9.35 -2.42
N ILE A 167 5.66 10.23 -2.82
CA ILE A 167 4.73 10.02 -3.93
C ILE A 167 4.95 11.10 -4.99
N SER A 168 4.76 10.72 -6.23
CA SER A 168 4.72 11.56 -7.42
C SER A 168 3.42 12.36 -7.54
N ASP A 169 3.40 13.33 -8.45
CA ASP A 169 2.20 14.11 -8.77
C ASP A 169 1.07 13.23 -9.33
N THR A 170 1.43 12.19 -10.10
CA THR A 170 0.48 11.22 -10.66
C THR A 170 -0.19 10.42 -9.54
N GLU A 171 0.59 9.89 -8.59
CA GLU A 171 0.07 9.12 -7.46
C GLU A 171 -0.80 9.99 -6.54
N ARG A 172 -0.36 11.23 -6.26
CA ARG A 172 -1.18 12.21 -5.55
C ARG A 172 -2.52 12.44 -6.25
N LYS A 173 -2.50 12.66 -7.57
CA LYS A 173 -3.72 12.90 -8.34
C LYS A 173 -4.66 11.69 -8.25
N ASN A 174 -4.15 10.49 -8.41
CA ASN A 174 -4.93 9.26 -8.31
C ASN A 174 -5.58 9.12 -6.91
N LEU A 175 -4.82 9.32 -5.83
CA LEU A 175 -5.37 9.26 -4.46
C LEU A 175 -6.47 10.32 -4.22
N ILE A 176 -6.26 11.55 -4.70
CA ILE A 176 -7.23 12.64 -4.56
C ILE A 176 -8.49 12.37 -5.40
N ASP A 177 -8.34 11.88 -6.62
CA ASP A 177 -9.46 11.62 -7.52
C ASP A 177 -10.36 10.51 -6.98
N VAL A 178 -9.79 9.43 -6.44
CA VAL A 178 -10.55 8.36 -5.76
C VAL A 178 -11.32 8.92 -4.55
N HIS A 179 -10.67 9.73 -3.71
CA HIS A 179 -11.34 10.38 -2.58
C HIS A 179 -12.49 11.31 -3.02
N ARG A 180 -12.32 12.03 -4.14
CA ARG A 180 -13.36 12.88 -4.71
C ARG A 180 -14.54 12.07 -5.27
N LEU A 181 -14.28 10.94 -5.92
CA LEU A 181 -15.33 10.02 -6.38
C LEU A 181 -16.19 9.57 -5.20
N ARG A 182 -15.58 9.09 -4.12
CA ARG A 182 -16.28 8.77 -2.87
C ARG A 182 -17.12 9.93 -2.38
N THR A 183 -16.51 11.11 -2.23
CA THR A 183 -17.20 12.30 -1.72
C THR A 183 -18.44 12.66 -2.55
N ASN A 184 -18.37 12.50 -3.87
CA ASN A 184 -19.50 12.79 -4.75
C ASN A 184 -20.69 11.85 -4.50
N TYR A 185 -20.44 10.55 -4.34
CA TYR A 185 -21.50 9.56 -4.14
C TYR A 185 -22.02 9.53 -2.69
N PHE A 186 -21.14 9.65 -1.70
CA PHE A 186 -21.48 9.41 -0.29
C PHE A 186 -21.72 10.68 0.54
N HIS A 187 -21.20 11.84 0.14
CA HIS A 187 -21.34 13.08 0.92
C HIS A 187 -22.13 14.18 0.23
N ARG A 188 -22.32 14.08 -1.10
CA ARG A 188 -23.01 15.10 -1.91
C ARG A 188 -24.33 14.61 -2.51
N TRP A 189 -24.83 13.45 -2.08
CA TRP A 189 -26.08 12.84 -2.58
C TRP A 189 -26.19 12.91 -4.12
N SER A 190 -25.11 12.57 -4.84
CA SER A 190 -25.16 12.62 -6.29
C SER A 190 -26.22 11.67 -6.83
N THR A 191 -27.17 12.22 -7.59
CA THR A 191 -28.23 11.43 -8.26
C THR A 191 -27.75 10.81 -9.57
N LYS A 192 -26.47 11.00 -9.95
CA LYS A 192 -25.90 10.50 -11.20
C LYS A 192 -25.49 9.02 -11.08
N ILE A 193 -26.49 8.16 -10.91
CA ILE A 193 -26.33 6.71 -10.77
C ILE A 193 -25.81 6.02 -12.04
N HIS A 194 -26.00 6.63 -13.22
CA HIS A 194 -25.66 6.02 -14.51
C HIS A 194 -24.15 5.83 -14.76
N ASN A 195 -23.27 6.49 -13.99
CA ASN A 195 -21.82 6.43 -14.18
C ASN A 195 -21.11 5.53 -13.15
N GLN A 196 -21.83 4.89 -12.21
CA GLN A 196 -21.22 4.18 -11.09
C GLN A 196 -20.22 3.09 -11.53
N LYS A 197 -20.57 2.28 -12.53
CA LYS A 197 -19.66 1.24 -13.07
C LYS A 197 -18.35 1.84 -13.57
N LYS A 198 -18.45 2.88 -14.39
CA LYS A 198 -17.28 3.57 -14.98
C LYS A 198 -16.41 4.21 -13.90
N ASP A 199 -17.04 4.85 -12.92
CA ASP A 199 -16.33 5.50 -11.82
C ASP A 199 -15.66 4.46 -10.89
N ALA A 200 -16.29 3.30 -10.69
CA ALA A 200 -15.70 2.19 -9.95
C ALA A 200 -14.47 1.59 -10.66
N LEU A 201 -14.55 1.36 -11.98
CA LEU A 201 -13.39 0.93 -12.78
C LEU A 201 -12.25 1.94 -12.70
N LYS A 202 -12.57 3.23 -12.86
CA LYS A 202 -11.58 4.30 -12.72
C LYS A 202 -10.95 4.30 -11.32
N ALA A 203 -11.76 4.10 -10.28
CA ALA A 203 -11.25 4.05 -8.91
C ALA A 203 -10.29 2.85 -8.71
N LEU A 204 -10.64 1.68 -9.22
CA LEU A 204 -9.80 0.47 -9.20
C LEU A 204 -8.48 0.68 -9.95
N GLU A 205 -8.52 1.20 -11.17
CA GLU A 205 -7.34 1.50 -11.98
C GLU A 205 -6.42 2.46 -11.21
N GLN A 206 -6.95 3.61 -10.77
CA GLN A 206 -6.18 4.63 -10.08
C GLN A 206 -5.54 4.10 -8.80
N ILE A 207 -6.29 3.35 -7.97
CA ILE A 207 -5.77 2.89 -6.69
C ILE A 207 -4.83 1.69 -6.82
N SER A 208 -5.06 0.79 -7.77
CA SER A 208 -4.17 -0.35 -8.02
C SER A 208 -2.82 0.12 -8.55
N ASN A 209 -2.80 1.12 -9.44
CA ASN A 209 -1.57 1.76 -9.92
C ASN A 209 -0.71 2.31 -8.79
N VAL A 210 -1.32 3.06 -7.85
CA VAL A 210 -0.58 3.55 -6.68
C VAL A 210 -0.13 2.38 -5.81
N SER A 211 -1.02 1.42 -5.53
CA SER A 211 -0.73 0.30 -4.64
C SER A 211 0.43 -0.56 -5.13
N ALA A 212 0.49 -0.86 -6.43
CA ALA A 212 1.56 -1.66 -7.01
C ALA A 212 2.94 -1.02 -6.78
N ASN A 213 3.06 0.31 -6.92
CA ASN A 213 4.33 1.00 -6.69
C ASN A 213 4.87 0.82 -5.26
N PHE A 214 4.01 0.63 -4.27
CA PHE A 214 4.39 0.60 -2.84
C PHE A 214 4.29 -0.78 -2.18
N LEU A 215 3.47 -1.68 -2.72
CA LEU A 215 3.15 -2.97 -2.11
C LEU A 215 3.66 -4.17 -2.91
N GLU A 216 4.03 -3.99 -4.18
CA GLU A 216 4.65 -5.06 -4.97
C GLU A 216 6.04 -5.38 -4.40
N LEU A 217 6.21 -6.65 -4.00
CA LEU A 217 7.45 -7.15 -3.41
C LEU A 217 8.35 -7.86 -4.42
N LEU A 218 7.85 -8.16 -5.62
CA LEU A 218 8.66 -8.65 -6.73
C LEU A 218 8.86 -7.56 -7.79
N GLY A 219 10.12 -7.24 -8.06
CA GLY A 219 10.53 -6.43 -9.20
C GLY A 219 10.62 -7.24 -10.49
N SER A 220 11.30 -6.66 -11.48
CA SER A 220 11.53 -7.30 -12.78
C SER A 220 12.31 -8.62 -12.65
N GLY A 221 11.85 -9.65 -13.36
CA GLY A 221 12.52 -10.96 -13.43
C GLY A 221 12.50 -11.75 -12.12
N SER A 222 11.43 -11.64 -11.32
CA SER A 222 11.27 -12.33 -10.03
C SER A 222 12.27 -11.93 -8.93
N ASN A 223 13.00 -10.83 -9.12
CA ASN A 223 13.87 -10.27 -8.08
C ASN A 223 13.03 -9.59 -7.00
N VAL A 224 13.53 -9.53 -5.76
CA VAL A 224 12.83 -8.80 -4.69
C VAL A 224 12.92 -7.29 -4.94
N ASN A 225 11.79 -6.59 -4.84
CA ASN A 225 11.77 -5.14 -4.76
C ASN A 225 12.31 -4.72 -3.38
N GLU A 226 13.62 -4.50 -3.30
CA GLU A 226 14.31 -4.21 -2.04
C GLU A 226 13.73 -3.00 -1.30
N HIS A 227 13.26 -2.00 -2.05
CA HIS A 227 12.71 -0.78 -1.48
C HIS A 227 11.40 -1.06 -0.74
N ASN A 228 10.46 -1.76 -1.39
CA ASN A 228 9.19 -2.11 -0.77
C ASN A 228 9.37 -3.16 0.35
N PHE A 229 10.33 -4.07 0.21
CA PHE A 229 10.71 -4.99 1.27
C PHE A 229 11.23 -4.27 2.52
N LYS A 230 12.10 -3.26 2.35
CA LYS A 230 12.60 -2.42 3.46
C LYS A 230 11.45 -1.71 4.18
N ARG A 231 10.47 -1.17 3.44
CA ARG A 231 9.27 -0.54 4.04
C ARG A 231 8.44 -1.52 4.86
N VAL A 232 8.22 -2.74 4.37
CA VAL A 232 7.53 -3.79 5.14
C VAL A 232 8.29 -4.09 6.43
N LYS A 233 9.60 -4.25 6.36
CA LYS A 233 10.44 -4.50 7.54
C LYS A 233 10.39 -3.35 8.55
N GLN A 234 10.53 -2.11 8.09
CA GLN A 234 10.42 -0.91 8.93
C GLN A 234 9.06 -0.84 9.62
N TYR A 235 7.97 -1.07 8.87
CA TYR A 235 6.63 -1.13 9.44
C TYR A 235 6.52 -2.18 10.55
N MET A 236 7.06 -3.39 10.32
CA MET A 236 7.07 -4.46 11.32
C MET A 236 7.87 -4.08 12.57
N GLU A 237 9.03 -3.43 12.42
CA GLU A 237 9.84 -2.95 13.53
C GLU A 237 9.10 -1.88 14.36
N ILE A 238 8.50 -0.90 13.68
CA ILE A 238 7.71 0.16 14.32
C ILE A 238 6.50 -0.44 15.06
N VAL A 239 5.77 -1.37 14.45
CA VAL A 239 4.59 -2.01 15.05
C VAL A 239 4.98 -2.92 16.21
N LYS A 240 6.13 -3.59 16.16
CA LYS A 240 6.62 -4.44 17.25
C LYS A 240 7.09 -3.62 18.45
N TYR A 241 7.68 -2.45 18.22
CA TYR A 241 8.15 -1.55 19.26
C TYR A 241 7.46 -0.18 19.16
N PRO A 242 6.13 -0.13 19.31
CA PRO A 242 5.37 1.09 19.06
C PRO A 242 5.67 2.17 20.10
N ASN A 243 6.52 1.91 21.10
CA ASN A 243 6.85 2.76 22.24
C ASN A 243 8.32 3.18 22.34
N GLN A 244 9.19 2.79 21.41
CA GLN A 244 10.60 3.22 21.45
C GLN A 244 10.80 4.52 20.67
N THR A 245 11.11 5.59 21.41
CA THR A 245 11.46 6.91 20.89
C THR A 245 12.84 6.84 20.25
N ILE A 246 12.93 6.85 18.91
CA ILE A 246 14.20 7.14 18.24
C ILE A 246 14.35 8.65 18.22
N THR A 247 14.96 9.19 19.26
CA THR A 247 15.30 10.61 19.35
C THR A 247 16.55 10.85 18.49
N ILE A 248 16.38 11.45 17.30
CA ILE A 248 17.51 11.95 16.51
C ILE A 248 17.83 13.36 17.01
N PRO A 249 18.96 13.60 17.71
CA PRO A 249 19.26 14.92 18.21
C PRO A 249 19.79 15.80 17.08
N LEU A 250 19.01 16.81 16.70
CA LEU A 250 19.45 17.96 15.91
C LEU A 250 20.18 18.95 16.84
N SER A 251 21.46 18.70 17.12
CA SER A 251 22.44 19.78 17.40
C SER A 251 23.88 19.26 17.52
N GLN A 252 24.68 19.66 16.52
CA GLN A 252 26.06 20.15 16.63
C GLN A 252 27.14 19.31 17.36
N ASN A 253 27.95 18.64 16.53
CA ASN A 253 29.39 18.89 16.35
C ASN A 253 30.44 18.59 17.45
N LYS A 254 30.10 17.98 18.60
CA LYS A 254 31.15 17.54 19.57
C LYS A 254 31.37 16.02 19.66
N ILE A 255 30.38 15.20 19.29
CA ILE A 255 30.51 13.72 19.38
C ILE A 255 31.39 13.15 18.26
N TYR A 256 31.51 13.82 17.12
CA TYR A 256 32.39 13.38 16.02
C TYR A 256 33.88 13.36 16.43
N LYS A 257 34.32 14.28 17.31
CA LYS A 257 35.69 14.28 17.87
C LYS A 257 35.91 13.20 18.91
N LEU A 258 34.89 12.86 19.70
CA LEU A 258 34.95 11.78 20.69
C LEU A 258 34.94 10.39 20.03
N LEU A 259 34.17 10.22 18.95
CA LEU A 259 34.15 8.97 18.18
C LEU A 259 35.48 8.74 17.43
N ILE A 260 36.09 9.78 16.87
CA ILE A 260 37.43 9.69 16.29
C ILE A 260 38.48 9.41 17.38
N SER A 261 38.40 10.05 18.56
CA SER A 261 39.34 9.77 19.67
C SER A 261 39.22 8.33 20.17
N PHE A 262 38.00 7.80 20.30
CA PHE A 262 37.74 6.43 20.72
C PHE A 262 38.20 5.42 19.66
N LEU A 263 37.90 5.66 18.37
CA LEU A 263 38.37 4.81 17.28
C LEU A 263 39.90 4.86 17.07
N THR A 264 40.56 5.98 17.38
CA THR A 264 42.03 6.10 17.34
C THR A 264 42.67 5.35 18.52
N HIS A 265 42.03 5.35 19.68
CA HIS A 265 42.46 4.56 20.85
C HIS A 265 42.30 3.06 20.62
N VAL A 266 41.16 2.65 20.05
CA VAL A 266 40.86 1.26 19.68
C VAL A 266 41.82 0.76 18.59
N LYS A 267 42.13 1.57 17.57
CA LYS A 267 43.11 1.19 16.53
C LYS A 267 44.51 0.97 17.11
N LYS A 268 44.95 1.79 18.07
CA LYS A 268 46.23 1.59 18.79
C LYS A 268 46.26 0.29 19.61
N TYR A 269 45.12 -0.07 20.19
CA TYR A 269 44.95 -1.31 20.96
C TYR A 269 45.04 -2.55 20.06
N PHE A 270 44.47 -2.50 18.86
CA PHE A 270 44.50 -3.64 17.92
C PHE A 270 45.80 -3.73 17.10
N THR A 271 46.55 -2.65 16.88
CA THR A 271 47.89 -2.73 16.23
C THR A 271 49.00 -3.27 17.12
N ASN A 272 48.78 -3.43 18.43
CA ASN A 272 49.75 -4.02 19.36
C ASN A 272 49.45 -5.49 19.70
N VAL A 273 48.38 -6.06 19.17
CA VAL A 273 48.01 -7.48 19.39
C VAL A 273 48.61 -8.40 18.31
N ASP A 274 49.13 -7.86 17.21
CA ASP A 274 49.86 -8.63 16.18
C ASP A 274 51.39 -8.66 16.41
N LYS A 275 51.88 -8.50 17.64
CA LYS A 275 53.32 -8.58 17.98
C LYS A 275 53.67 -9.44 19.20
N HIS A 276 52.82 -10.38 19.59
CA HIS A 276 53.20 -11.46 20.50
C HIS A 276 52.63 -12.81 20.04
#